data_AF-A0A453CZ61-F1
#
_entry.id   AF-A0A453CZ61-F1
#
_cell.length_a   1.000
_cell.length_b   1.000
_cell.length_c   1.000
_cell.angle_alpha   90.00
_cell.angle_beta   90.00
_cell.angle_gamma   90.00
#
_symmetry.space_group_name_H-M   'P 1'
#
loop_
_entity.id
_entity.type
_entity.pdbx_description
1 polymer ?
#
loop_
_entity_poly.entity_id
_entity_poly.type
_entity_poly.pdbx_seq_one_letter_code
_entity_poly.pdbx_strand_id
1 'polypeptide(L)'
;VGSTISYFQDMKAQDPDFYWRIKLDDEDRVENLFWIDGASRRAYARYNDVISFDTTYITNMYKMPCAPFIGINNHGQSIQFGCGFVRNELSGNFVWLFNAFLHAMGGIAPKNIITDQDFAMRSAIDEVFIGIVHRNCRWHIMKKAQE
;
A
#
# COMPACT_ATOMS: atom_id res chain seq x y z
N VAL A 1 -11.48 15.83 4.85
CA VAL A 1 -11.50 14.65 5.73
C VAL A 1 -12.90 14.10 5.90
N GLY A 2 -13.87 14.89 6.40
CA GLY A 2 -15.25 14.41 6.65
C GLY A 2 -15.96 13.77 5.45
N SER A 3 -15.84 14.36 4.25
CA SER A 3 -16.43 13.80 3.02
C SER A 3 -15.84 12.44 2.64
N THR A 4 -14.52 12.27 2.75
CA THR A 4 -13.84 10.99 2.51
C THR A 4 -14.27 9.93 3.52
N ILE A 5 -14.40 10.29 4.79
CA ILE A 5 -14.87 9.36 5.83
C ILE A 5 -16.31 8.92 5.56
N SER A 6 -17.21 9.85 5.22
CA SER A 6 -18.60 9.52 4.85
C SER A 6 -18.64 8.56 3.67
N TYR A 7 -17.87 8.84 2.62
CA TYR A 7 -17.78 7.96 1.46
C TYR A 7 -17.29 6.55 1.81
N PHE A 8 -16.27 6.43 2.66
CA PHE A 8 -15.77 5.13 3.11
C PHE A 8 -16.71 4.40 4.07
N GLN A 9 -17.51 5.13 4.84
CA GLN A 9 -18.60 4.55 5.63
C GLN A 9 -19.70 3.97 4.72
N ASP A 10 -20.06 4.68 3.64
CA ASP A 10 -21.02 4.20 2.65
C ASP A 10 -20.50 2.96 1.92
N MET A 11 -19.21 2.95 1.53
CA MET A 11 -18.56 1.77 0.95
C MET A 11 -18.58 0.59 1.93
N LYS A 12 -18.30 0.84 3.22
CA LYS A 12 -18.35 -0.19 4.26
C LYS A 12 -19.75 -0.76 4.48
N ALA A 13 -20.78 0.06 4.34
CA ALA A 13 -22.17 -0.39 4.44
C ALA A 13 -22.56 -1.31 3.28
N GLN A 14 -22.01 -1.08 2.08
CA GLN A 14 -22.26 -1.89 0.89
C GLN A 14 -21.39 -3.16 0.83
N ASP A 15 -20.14 -3.05 1.29
CA ASP A 15 -19.17 -4.14 1.36
C ASP A 15 -18.67 -4.28 2.80
N PRO A 16 -19.24 -5.21 3.59
CA PRO A 16 -18.82 -5.44 4.97
C PRO A 16 -17.36 -5.86 5.13
N ASP A 17 -16.67 -6.27 4.06
CA ASP A 17 -15.24 -6.58 4.07
C ASP A 17 -14.37 -5.39 3.67
N PHE A 18 -14.95 -4.29 3.17
CA PHE A 18 -14.23 -3.06 2.90
C PHE A 18 -13.49 -2.60 4.15
N TYR A 19 -12.26 -2.12 3.98
CA TYR A 19 -11.42 -1.69 5.08
C TYR A 19 -10.70 -0.42 4.70
N TRP A 20 -10.61 0.50 5.66
CA TRP A 20 -9.87 1.73 5.50
C TRP A 20 -9.30 2.20 6.83
N ARG A 21 -8.22 2.97 6.76
CA ARG A 21 -7.64 3.68 7.90
C ARG A 21 -7.20 5.06 7.48
N ILE A 22 -7.24 5.99 8.43
CA ILE A 22 -6.72 7.34 8.28
C ILE A 22 -5.83 7.68 9.47
N LYS A 23 -4.73 8.38 9.20
CA LYS A 23 -3.89 9.04 10.20
C LYS A 23 -3.99 10.54 9.95
N LEU A 24 -4.34 11.28 11.00
CA LEU A 24 -4.32 12.73 11.00
C LEU A 24 -3.12 13.22 11.81
N ASP A 25 -2.62 14.40 11.47
CA ASP A 25 -1.65 15.11 12.30
C ASP A 25 -2.37 15.91 13.41
N ASP A 26 -1.59 16.64 14.21
CA ASP A 26 -2.08 17.47 15.32
C ASP A 26 -2.99 18.62 14.87
N GLU A 27 -3.06 18.90 13.56
CA GLU A 27 -3.88 19.96 12.95
C GLU A 27 -5.06 19.38 12.14
N ASP A 28 -5.42 18.11 12.39
CA ASP A 28 -6.49 17.35 11.72
C ASP A 28 -6.33 17.21 10.20
N ARG A 29 -5.11 17.34 9.68
CA ARG A 29 -4.80 17.15 8.25
C ARG A 29 -4.40 15.72 7.99
N VAL A 30 -4.77 15.21 6.81
CA VAL A 30 -4.43 13.83 6.41
C VAL A 30 -2.92 13.65 6.34
N GLU A 31 -2.39 12.76 7.16
CA GLU A 31 -1.00 12.34 7.10
C GLU A 31 -0.88 11.07 6.26
N ASN A 32 -1.69 10.06 6.56
CA ASN A 32 -1.75 8.83 5.78
C ASN A 32 -3.20 8.36 5.61
N LEU A 33 -3.49 7.71 4.49
CA LEU A 33 -4.77 7.08 4.20
C LEU A 33 -4.51 5.73 3.55
N PHE A 34 -5.30 4.73 3.90
CA PHE A 34 -5.28 3.42 3.25
C PHE A 34 -6.71 2.92 3.08
N TRP A 35 -6.99 2.24 1.97
CA TRP A 35 -8.25 1.56 1.75
C TRP A 35 -8.12 0.32 0.85
N ILE A 36 -9.05 -0.60 1.00
CA ILE A 36 -9.15 -1.84 0.23
C ILE A 36 -10.58 -2.38 0.27
N ASP A 37 -11.06 -2.91 -0.86
CA ASP A 37 -12.34 -3.61 -0.93
C ASP A 37 -12.25 -5.09 -0.55
N GLY A 38 -13.40 -5.68 -0.23
CA GLY A 38 -13.53 -7.06 0.18
C GLY A 38 -13.13 -8.07 -0.89
N ALA A 39 -13.36 -7.76 -2.17
CA ALA A 39 -12.96 -8.65 -3.26
C ALA A 39 -11.43 -8.77 -3.34
N SER A 40 -10.72 -7.65 -3.19
CA SER A 40 -9.27 -7.60 -3.14
C SER A 40 -8.71 -8.32 -1.92
N ARG A 41 -9.34 -8.20 -0.74
CA ARG A 41 -8.95 -8.98 0.46
C ARG A 41 -9.10 -10.49 0.22
N ARG A 42 -10.21 -10.92 -0.37
CA ARG A 42 -10.44 -12.34 -0.73
C ARG A 42 -9.46 -12.84 -1.80
N ALA A 43 -9.14 -12.00 -2.79
CA ALA A 43 -8.14 -12.32 -3.81
C ALA A 43 -6.74 -12.47 -3.18
N TYR A 44 -6.37 -11.60 -2.24
CA TYR A 44 -5.10 -11.66 -1.55
C TYR A 44 -4.88 -12.98 -0.80
N ALA A 45 -5.93 -13.54 -0.19
CA ALA A 45 -5.85 -14.85 0.46
C ALA A 45 -5.35 -15.97 -0.47
N ARG A 46 -5.52 -15.82 -1.79
CA ARG A 46 -5.07 -16.77 -2.81
C ARG A 46 -3.80 -16.35 -3.56
N TYR A 47 -3.55 -15.05 -3.69
CA TYR A 47 -2.53 -14.49 -4.59
C TYR A 47 -1.53 -13.57 -3.86
N ASN A 48 -1.15 -13.92 -2.63
CA ASN A 48 -0.19 -13.15 -1.79
C ASN A 48 1.29 -13.49 -2.07
N ASP A 49 1.61 -14.23 -3.14
CA ASP A 49 2.97 -14.67 -3.42
C ASP A 49 3.92 -13.51 -3.74
N VAL A 50 3.45 -12.51 -4.48
CA VAL A 50 4.24 -11.35 -4.91
C VAL A 50 3.38 -10.10 -4.88
N ILE A 51 3.89 -9.05 -4.24
CA ILE A 51 3.35 -7.69 -4.34
C ILE A 51 4.42 -6.78 -4.98
N SER A 52 4.00 -5.95 -5.91
CA SER A 52 4.69 -4.74 -6.32
C SER A 52 4.10 -3.55 -5.59
N PHE A 53 4.96 -2.72 -5.00
CA PHE A 53 4.59 -1.51 -4.30
C PHE A 53 5.53 -0.38 -4.74
N ASP A 54 4.97 0.76 -5.09
CA ASP A 54 5.74 1.93 -5.53
C ASP A 54 4.95 3.19 -5.21
N THR A 55 5.65 4.29 -4.92
CA THR A 55 5.02 5.60 -4.73
C THR A 55 5.10 6.39 -6.02
N THR A 56 3.94 6.71 -6.58
CA THR A 56 3.88 7.58 -7.76
C THR A 56 3.66 9.02 -7.29
N TYR A 57 4.57 9.90 -7.69
CA TYR A 57 4.51 11.32 -7.36
C TYR A 57 3.37 11.99 -8.18
N ILE A 58 2.35 12.47 -7.45
CA ILE A 58 1.36 13.51 -7.80
C ILE A 58 0.21 13.13 -8.76
N THR A 59 -1.00 12.99 -8.20
CA THR A 59 -2.29 13.24 -8.90
C THR A 59 -3.41 13.79 -7.99
N ASN A 60 -3.14 14.22 -6.75
CA ASN A 60 -4.16 14.85 -5.90
C ASN A 60 -3.80 16.29 -5.54
N MET A 61 -4.82 17.10 -5.21
CA MET A 61 -4.67 18.53 -4.87
C MET A 61 -3.76 18.78 -3.65
N TYR A 62 -3.43 17.74 -2.90
CA TYR A 62 -2.60 17.77 -1.70
C TYR A 62 -1.15 17.33 -1.97
N LYS A 63 -0.81 16.98 -3.22
CA LYS A 63 0.51 16.50 -3.64
C LYS A 63 1.02 15.30 -2.82
N MET A 64 0.12 14.47 -2.29
CA MET A 64 0.50 13.28 -1.54
C MET A 64 0.85 12.14 -2.52
N PRO A 65 2.00 11.47 -2.36
CA PRO A 65 2.31 10.25 -3.10
C PRO A 65 1.20 9.18 -2.99
N CYS A 66 0.84 8.62 -4.13
CA CYS A 66 -0.12 7.51 -4.24
C CYS A 66 0.66 6.19 -4.25
N ALA A 67 0.24 5.24 -3.42
CA ALA A 67 0.95 4.01 -3.11
C ALA A 67 0.04 2.78 -3.33
N PRO A 68 -0.15 2.33 -4.58
CA PRO A 68 -0.94 1.14 -4.87
C PRO A 68 -0.21 -0.15 -4.46
N PHE A 69 -0.95 -1.10 -3.90
CA PHE A 69 -0.47 -2.47 -3.68
C PHE A 69 -0.94 -3.34 -4.85
N ILE A 70 -0.03 -3.81 -5.69
CA ILE A 70 -0.38 -4.58 -6.89
C ILE A 70 0.20 -5.99 -6.81
N GLY A 71 -0.64 -7.01 -6.89
CA GLY A 71 -0.21 -8.40 -7.07
C GLY A 71 -0.42 -8.90 -8.49
N ILE A 72 -0.18 -10.20 -8.68
CA ILE A 72 -0.44 -10.91 -9.94
C ILE A 72 -1.20 -12.21 -9.66
N ASN A 73 -2.12 -12.58 -10.54
CA ASN A 73 -2.76 -13.88 -10.48
C ASN A 73 -1.97 -14.94 -11.28
N ASN A 74 -2.47 -16.19 -11.26
CA ASN A 74 -1.85 -17.32 -11.97
C ASN A 74 -1.86 -17.20 -13.51
N HIS A 75 -2.55 -16.20 -14.06
CA HIS A 75 -2.56 -15.88 -15.50
C HIS A 75 -1.65 -14.69 -15.82
N GLY A 76 -0.88 -14.18 -14.86
CA GLY A 76 -0.02 -13.02 -15.02
C GLY A 76 -0.77 -11.68 -15.12
N GLN A 77 -2.04 -11.65 -14.74
CA GLN A 77 -2.83 -10.42 -14.73
C GLN A 77 -2.67 -9.69 -13.40
N SER A 78 -2.55 -8.36 -13.46
CA SER A 78 -2.44 -7.52 -12.26
C SER A 78 -3.73 -7.53 -11.45
N ILE A 79 -3.58 -7.60 -10.11
CA ILE A 79 -4.68 -7.42 -9.16
C ILE A 79 -4.30 -6.27 -8.22
N GLN A 80 -5.21 -5.34 -8.00
CA GLN A 80 -5.00 -4.29 -7.00
C GLN A 80 -5.47 -4.77 -5.62
N PHE A 81 -4.56 -4.83 -4.65
CA PHE A 81 -4.78 -5.20 -3.25
C PHE A 81 -4.95 -3.98 -2.34
N GLY A 82 -5.56 -2.92 -2.85
CA GLY A 82 -5.73 -1.66 -2.12
C GLY A 82 -4.76 -0.58 -2.54
N CYS A 83 -4.89 0.56 -1.87
CA CYS A 83 -4.12 1.76 -2.16
C CYS A 83 -3.95 2.60 -0.91
N GLY A 84 -2.86 3.35 -0.84
CA GLY A 84 -2.68 4.38 0.17
C GLY A 84 -2.24 5.72 -0.39
N PHE A 85 -2.47 6.76 0.42
CA PHE A 85 -1.79 8.03 0.28
C PHE A 85 -0.90 8.23 1.50
N VAL A 86 0.35 8.63 1.26
CA VAL A 86 1.29 9.03 2.31
C VAL A 86 1.63 10.50 2.12
N ARG A 87 1.78 11.27 3.20
CA ARG A 87 2.09 12.71 3.08
C ARG A 87 3.49 12.95 2.53
N ASN A 88 4.44 12.11 2.95
CA ASN A 88 5.82 12.15 2.52
C ASN A 88 6.42 10.73 2.60
N GLU A 89 7.52 10.51 1.90
CA GLU A 89 8.21 9.23 1.78
C GLU A 89 9.17 9.01 2.96
N LEU A 90 8.67 9.18 4.18
CA LEU A 90 9.39 8.88 5.41
C LEU A 90 9.09 7.46 5.88
N SER A 91 10.09 6.80 6.46
CA SER A 91 9.96 5.40 6.92
C SER A 91 8.77 5.20 7.86
N GLY A 92 8.52 6.11 8.80
CA GLY A 92 7.38 6.03 9.72
C GLY A 92 6.00 6.05 9.03
N ASN A 93 5.88 6.71 7.88
CA ASN A 93 4.64 6.71 7.10
C ASN A 93 4.45 5.40 6.34
N PHE A 94 5.52 4.83 5.80
CA PHE A 94 5.48 3.49 5.22
C PHE A 94 5.21 2.40 6.27
N VAL A 95 5.80 2.50 7.47
CA VAL A 95 5.51 1.58 8.58
C VAL A 95 4.02 1.62 8.92
N TRP A 96 3.43 2.82 9.03
CA TRP A 96 1.99 2.94 9.26
C TRP A 96 1.17 2.31 8.14
N LEU A 97 1.53 2.58 6.87
CA LEU A 97 0.82 2.09 5.71
C LEU A 97 0.89 0.55 5.58
N PHE A 98 2.09 -0.03 5.75
CA PHE A 98 2.30 -1.47 5.72
C PHE A 98 1.60 -2.17 6.88
N ASN A 99 1.55 -1.58 8.07
CA ASN A 99 0.75 -2.12 9.18
C ASN A 99 -0.76 -2.08 8.89
N ALA A 100 -1.25 -1.00 8.27
CA ALA A 100 -2.65 -0.92 7.84
C ALA A 100 -2.99 -2.00 6.80
N PHE A 101 -2.10 -2.20 5.82
CA PHE A 101 -2.22 -3.26 4.83
C PHE A 101 -2.20 -4.66 5.47
N LEU A 102 -1.21 -4.94 6.32
CA LEU A 102 -1.06 -6.23 6.99
C LEU A 102 -2.29 -6.58 7.84
N HIS A 103 -2.82 -5.60 8.58
CA HIS A 103 -4.04 -5.77 9.36
C HIS A 103 -5.24 -6.06 8.45
N ALA A 104 -5.39 -5.34 7.34
CA ALA A 104 -6.45 -5.60 6.37
C ALA A 104 -6.36 -7.03 5.79
N MET A 105 -5.15 -7.56 5.64
CA MET A 105 -4.92 -8.93 5.16
C MET A 105 -4.98 -10.01 6.25
N GLY A 106 -5.47 -9.67 7.45
CA GLY A 106 -5.61 -10.64 8.54
C GLY A 106 -4.28 -11.07 9.13
N GLY A 107 -3.25 -10.23 9.07
CA GLY A 107 -1.91 -10.53 9.59
C GLY A 107 -1.05 -11.36 8.63
N ILE A 108 -1.53 -11.60 7.40
CA ILE A 108 -0.79 -12.38 6.40
C ILE A 108 0.09 -11.42 5.58
N ALA A 109 1.40 -11.54 5.73
CA ALA A 109 2.39 -10.82 4.92
C ALA A 109 2.57 -11.49 3.54
N PRO A 110 2.97 -10.74 2.50
CA PRO A 110 3.26 -11.34 1.20
C PRO A 110 4.54 -12.15 1.26
N LYS A 111 4.69 -13.17 0.41
CA LYS A 111 5.96 -13.93 0.37
C LYS A 111 7.12 -13.10 -0.18
N ASN A 112 6.83 -12.26 -1.17
CA ASN A 112 7.79 -11.37 -1.80
C ASN A 112 7.19 -9.98 -1.97
N ILE A 113 8.01 -8.95 -1.76
CA ILE A 113 7.65 -7.57 -2.13
C ILE A 113 8.70 -6.98 -3.06
N ILE A 114 8.25 -6.33 -4.12
CA ILE A 114 9.05 -5.62 -5.10
C ILE A 114 8.78 -4.14 -4.92
N THR A 115 9.82 -3.37 -4.62
CA THR A 115 9.73 -1.90 -4.56
C THR A 115 10.77 -1.26 -5.45
N ASP A 116 10.79 0.07 -5.51
CA ASP A 116 11.96 0.79 -5.97
C ASP A 116 13.13 0.66 -4.96
N GLN A 117 14.18 1.46 -5.15
CA GLN A 117 15.36 1.43 -4.28
C GLN A 117 15.29 2.47 -3.15
N ASP A 118 14.09 2.88 -2.72
CA ASP A 118 13.95 3.83 -1.62
C ASP A 118 14.36 3.21 -0.27
N PHE A 119 15.16 3.97 0.49
CA PHE A 119 15.68 3.52 1.78
C PHE A 119 14.58 3.47 2.85
N ALA A 120 13.63 4.41 2.82
CA ALA A 120 12.55 4.50 3.78
C ALA A 120 11.57 3.33 3.62
N MET A 121 11.24 2.95 2.38
CA MET A 121 10.46 1.74 2.08
C MET A 121 11.16 0.49 2.58
N ARG A 122 12.45 0.31 2.26
CA ARG A 122 13.21 -0.85 2.70
C ARG A 122 13.22 -0.99 4.22
N SER A 123 13.51 0.09 4.94
CA SER A 123 13.49 0.10 6.41
C SER A 123 12.11 -0.28 6.96
N ALA A 124 11.04 0.22 6.35
CA ALA A 124 9.67 -0.09 6.78
C ALA A 124 9.26 -1.54 6.48
N ILE A 125 9.74 -2.11 5.36
CA ILE A 125 9.52 -3.52 5.02
C ILE A 125 10.19 -4.43 6.05
N ASP A 126 11.46 -4.15 6.37
CA ASP A 126 12.24 -4.94 7.33
C ASP A 126 11.61 -4.90 8.73
N GLU A 127 10.93 -3.81 9.09
CA GLU A 127 10.22 -3.66 10.37
C GLU A 127 8.87 -4.38 10.40
N VAL A 128 8.06 -4.28 9.34
CA VAL A 128 6.66 -4.74 9.36
C VAL A 128 6.48 -6.15 8.82
N PHE A 129 7.22 -6.52 7.77
CA PHE A 129 7.03 -7.80 7.07
C PHE A 129 8.16 -8.78 7.40
N ILE A 130 8.08 -9.39 8.58
CA ILE A 130 9.11 -10.31 9.05
C ILE A 130 9.17 -11.58 8.19
N GLY A 131 10.37 -11.91 7.69
CA GLY A 131 10.64 -13.15 6.96
C GLY A 131 10.24 -13.15 5.49
N ILE A 132 9.89 -11.99 4.93
CA ILE A 132 9.58 -11.87 3.49
C ILE A 132 10.86 -11.65 2.68
N VAL A 133 10.77 -11.89 1.36
CA VAL A 133 11.86 -11.57 0.43
C VAL A 133 11.61 -10.21 -0.23
N HIS A 134 12.43 -9.22 0.10
CA HIS A 134 12.45 -7.93 -0.59
C HIS A 134 13.27 -7.99 -1.88
N ARG A 135 12.73 -7.46 -2.97
CA ARG A 135 13.40 -7.33 -4.27
C ARG A 135 13.29 -5.90 -4.77
N ASN A 136 14.29 -5.47 -5.52
CA ASN A 136 14.25 -4.19 -6.23
C ASN A 136 13.62 -4.38 -7.61
N CYS A 137 12.81 -3.42 -8.04
CA CYS A 137 12.18 -3.41 -9.34
C CYS A 137 13.24 -3.36 -10.45
N ARG A 138 13.18 -4.33 -11.36
CA ARG A 138 14.12 -4.43 -12.50
C ARG A 138 14.11 -3.17 -13.35
N TRP A 139 12.93 -2.59 -13.59
CA TRP A 139 12.82 -1.37 -14.40
C TRP A 139 13.61 -0.21 -13.76
N HIS A 140 13.47 -0.01 -12.46
CA HIS A 140 14.22 1.00 -11.73
C HIS A 140 15.73 0.74 -11.73
N ILE A 141 16.16 -0.52 -11.58
CA ILE A 141 17.57 -0.90 -11.69
C ILE A 141 18.13 -0.55 -13.07
N MET A 142 17.43 -0.95 -14.13
CA MET A 142 17.89 -0.74 -15.51
C MET A 142 17.95 0.75 -15.86
N LYS A 143 16.98 1.54 -15.38
CA LYS A 143 16.98 2.99 -15.58
C LYS A 143 18.20 3.64 -14.92
N LYS A 144 18.47 3.34 -13.64
CA LYS A 144 19.64 3.87 -12.93
C LYS A 144 20.98 3.42 -13.51
N ALA A 145 21.07 2.19 -14.02
CA ALA A 145 22.30 1.69 -14.64
C ALA A 145 22.65 2.38 -15.97
N GLN A 146 21.69 3.10 -16.56
CA GLN A 146 21.87 3.85 -17.81
C GLN A 146 22.14 5.34 -17.59
N GLU A 147 22.09 5.82 -16.34
CA GLU A 147 22.45 7.19 -15.92
C GLU A 147 23.97 7.30 -15.70
#